data_AF-I0JJ15-F1
#
_entry.id   AF-I0JJ15-F1
#
_cell.length_a   1.000
_cell.length_b   1.000
_cell.length_c   1.000
_cell.angle_alpha   90.00
_cell.angle_beta   90.00
_cell.angle_gamma   90.00
#
_symmetry.space_group_name_H-M   'P 1'
#
loop_
_entity.id
_entity.type
_entity.pdbx_description
1 polymer ?
#
loop_
_entity_poly.entity_id
_entity_poly.type
_entity_poly.pdbx_seq_one_letter_code
_entity_poly.pdbx_strand_id
1 'polypeptide(L)'
;MSVQLVLDSKSTLGEGPSWDSEKEVLYWVDIVGKKIHRYDPVQHENTTVELEQYPGTIQPREDGEVILALQNGFYFYNWMSETLEPITDPEKHLPGNRFNDGKCDPAGRFWAGTMNLEEQQDKGALYRLDTNLEVTEKLNGLSISNGIAWSPDHAYMYHIDTPTKQVMRYDFNMETGEITNPKTVVTIPDDQGSPDGMTIDEEGMLWIAHFGGAGVSRWDPEKGECLEFIDVPAANVTCCVFGGKDMNELYITTARKGMSDEDLEKYPEAGGLFKLKTKVRGLPSYPFKG
;
A
#
# COMPACT_ATOMS: atom_id res chain seq x y z
N MET A 1 9.84 17.19 12.60
CA MET A 1 10.56 16.16 11.82
C MET A 1 10.54 16.64 10.37
N SER A 2 11.58 16.45 9.57
CA SER A 2 11.59 16.96 8.17
C SER A 2 11.33 15.81 7.22
N VAL A 3 10.31 15.94 6.37
CA VAL A 3 10.12 15.08 5.20
C VAL A 3 11.19 15.44 4.17
N GLN A 4 11.83 14.44 3.56
CA GLN A 4 12.90 14.59 2.57
C GLN A 4 12.55 13.85 1.29
N LEU A 5 12.72 14.51 0.14
CA LEU A 5 12.66 13.82 -1.15
C LEU A 5 13.89 12.90 -1.28
N VAL A 6 13.67 11.62 -1.54
CA VAL A 6 14.75 10.64 -1.75
C VAL A 6 14.87 10.18 -3.20
N LEU A 7 13.81 10.38 -4.00
CA LEU A 7 13.80 10.13 -5.44
C LEU A 7 12.74 11.03 -6.12
N ASP A 8 13.16 11.88 -7.06
CA ASP A 8 12.26 12.64 -7.95
C ASP A 8 11.81 11.76 -9.13
N SER A 9 10.96 10.77 -8.85
CA SER A 9 10.47 9.82 -9.85
C SER A 9 9.41 10.37 -10.80
N LYS A 10 8.72 11.46 -10.39
CA LYS A 10 7.61 12.06 -11.14
C LYS A 10 6.53 11.05 -11.53
N SER A 11 6.32 10.05 -10.67
CA SER A 11 5.39 8.94 -10.91
C SER A 11 3.98 9.47 -11.13
N THR A 12 3.28 8.84 -12.07
CA THR A 12 1.88 9.23 -12.33
C THR A 12 1.02 8.83 -11.14
N LEU A 13 1.16 7.59 -10.66
CA LEU A 13 0.53 7.10 -9.44
C LEU A 13 1.52 6.19 -8.69
N GLY A 14 2.48 6.80 -7.98
CA GLY A 14 3.40 6.05 -7.13
C GLY A 14 2.64 5.41 -5.97
N GLU A 15 2.84 4.13 -5.69
CA GLU A 15 1.99 3.35 -4.77
C GLU A 15 2.70 2.10 -4.22
N GLY A 16 2.01 1.40 -3.32
CA GLY A 16 2.36 0.06 -2.82
C GLY A 16 3.79 -0.09 -2.29
N PRO A 17 4.35 0.87 -1.53
CA PRO A 17 5.69 0.71 -0.97
C PRO A 17 5.73 -0.46 0.02
N SER A 18 6.70 -1.35 -0.13
CA SER A 18 6.98 -2.46 0.78
C SER A 18 8.48 -2.58 1.05
N TRP A 19 8.83 -2.79 2.32
CA TRP A 19 10.22 -2.82 2.75
C TRP A 19 10.71 -4.25 2.93
N ASP A 20 11.74 -4.64 2.19
CA ASP A 20 12.44 -5.91 2.40
C ASP A 20 13.55 -5.69 3.42
N SER A 21 13.34 -6.18 4.65
CA SER A 21 14.29 -6.00 5.75
C SER A 21 15.55 -6.85 5.62
N GLU A 22 15.50 -7.95 4.88
CA GLU A 22 16.67 -8.82 4.67
C GLU A 22 17.61 -8.21 3.63
N LYS A 23 17.03 -7.64 2.56
CA LYS A 23 17.79 -6.99 1.49
C LYS A 23 18.06 -5.50 1.75
N GLU A 24 17.39 -4.91 2.74
CA GLU A 24 17.39 -3.46 3.04
C GLU A 24 17.02 -2.61 1.81
N VAL A 25 16.01 -3.03 1.04
CA VAL A 25 15.50 -2.30 -0.14
C VAL A 25 14.01 -2.02 -0.04
N LEU A 26 13.57 -0.98 -0.73
CA LEU A 26 12.16 -0.63 -0.87
C LEU A 26 11.65 -1.06 -2.25
N TYR A 27 10.62 -1.89 -2.30
CA TYR A 27 9.83 -2.13 -3.50
C TYR A 27 8.64 -1.18 -3.54
N TRP A 28 8.24 -0.74 -4.73
CA TRP A 28 7.06 0.12 -4.92
C TRP A 28 6.66 0.13 -6.40
N VAL A 29 5.52 0.75 -6.73
CA VAL A 29 4.97 0.73 -8.10
C VAL A 29 4.63 2.14 -8.60
N ASP A 30 4.59 2.33 -9.90
CA ASP A 30 3.80 3.39 -10.54
C ASP A 30 2.65 2.72 -11.27
N ILE A 31 1.44 2.75 -10.67
CA ILE A 31 0.29 2.01 -11.17
C ILE A 31 -0.02 2.44 -12.60
N VAL A 32 -0.24 3.73 -12.82
CA VAL A 32 -0.64 4.27 -14.13
C VAL A 32 0.54 4.28 -15.11
N GLY A 33 1.75 4.51 -14.60
CA GLY A 33 2.97 4.39 -15.38
C GLY A 33 3.35 2.97 -15.77
N LYS A 34 2.64 1.95 -15.24
CA LYS A 34 2.86 0.52 -15.46
C LYS A 34 4.30 0.10 -15.11
N LYS A 35 4.80 0.51 -13.96
CA LYS A 35 6.17 0.23 -13.54
C LYS A 35 6.21 -0.41 -12.16
N ILE A 36 7.16 -1.32 -11.98
CA ILE A 36 7.60 -1.77 -10.67
C ILE A 36 9.01 -1.24 -10.43
N HIS A 37 9.32 -0.96 -9.17
CA HIS A 37 10.54 -0.32 -8.76
C HIS A 37 11.20 -1.06 -7.60
N ARG A 38 12.54 -1.03 -7.56
CA ARG A 38 13.36 -1.42 -6.42
C ARG A 38 14.32 -0.28 -6.11
N TYR A 39 14.12 0.36 -4.97
CA TYR A 39 14.96 1.45 -4.48
C TYR A 39 15.93 0.95 -3.41
N ASP A 40 17.22 1.16 -3.64
CA ASP A 40 18.30 0.93 -2.67
C ASP A 40 18.63 2.27 -1.98
N PRO A 41 18.30 2.44 -0.68
CA PRO A 41 18.55 3.68 0.04
C PRO A 41 20.03 3.92 0.42
N VAL A 42 20.88 2.90 0.34
CA VAL A 42 22.32 3.01 0.61
C VAL A 42 23.04 3.51 -0.64
N GLN A 43 22.68 2.98 -1.81
CA GLN A 43 23.25 3.37 -3.09
C GLN A 43 22.54 4.59 -3.71
N HIS A 44 21.34 4.91 -3.23
CA HIS A 44 20.43 5.90 -3.83
C HIS A 44 20.07 5.57 -5.28
N GLU A 45 19.93 4.29 -5.58
CA GLU A 45 19.61 3.78 -6.92
C GLU A 45 18.19 3.24 -6.99
N ASN A 46 17.49 3.51 -8.09
CA ASN A 46 16.15 2.98 -8.36
C ASN A 46 16.17 2.13 -9.63
N THR A 47 16.09 0.81 -9.46
CA THR A 47 15.86 -0.11 -10.58
C THR A 47 14.40 -0.04 -10.98
N THR A 48 14.10 0.03 -12.28
CA THR A 48 12.74 0.18 -12.81
C THR A 48 12.50 -0.85 -13.91
N VAL A 49 11.33 -1.48 -13.87
CA VAL A 49 10.88 -2.43 -14.89
C VAL A 49 9.52 -1.97 -15.38
N GLU A 50 9.36 -1.88 -16.70
CA GLU A 50 8.09 -1.57 -17.34
C GLU A 50 7.27 -2.84 -17.55
N LEU A 51 5.97 -2.75 -17.32
CA LEU A 51 4.99 -3.81 -17.48
C LEU A 51 3.97 -3.44 -18.56
N GLU A 52 3.24 -4.44 -19.06
CA GLU A 52 2.17 -4.22 -20.05
C GLU A 52 0.80 -3.92 -19.42
N GLN A 53 0.68 -4.09 -18.09
CA GLN A 53 -0.55 -3.94 -17.31
C GLN A 53 -0.29 -3.13 -16.03
N TYR A 54 -1.36 -2.66 -15.37
CA TYR A 54 -1.25 -1.87 -14.14
C TYR A 54 -0.80 -2.73 -12.95
N PRO A 55 0.34 -2.42 -12.29
CA PRO A 55 0.71 -3.03 -11.02
C PRO A 55 0.04 -2.31 -9.86
N GLY A 56 -0.87 -2.97 -9.16
CA GLY A 56 -1.53 -2.38 -7.98
C GLY A 56 -0.60 -2.34 -6.77
N THR A 57 0.04 -3.46 -6.46
CA THR A 57 0.95 -3.60 -5.30
C THR A 57 2.05 -4.64 -5.57
N ILE A 58 3.14 -4.53 -4.82
CA ILE A 58 4.33 -5.39 -4.84
C ILE A 58 4.73 -5.73 -3.40
N GLN A 59 5.03 -7.01 -3.12
CA GLN A 59 5.48 -7.46 -1.80
C GLN A 59 6.71 -8.37 -1.91
N PRO A 60 7.63 -8.34 -0.93
CA PRO A 60 8.74 -9.28 -0.89
C PRO A 60 8.24 -10.72 -0.76
N ARG A 61 9.00 -11.67 -1.29
CA ARG A 61 8.79 -13.11 -1.13
C ARG A 61 9.96 -13.74 -0.39
N GLU A 62 9.70 -14.78 0.40
CA GLU A 62 10.69 -15.43 1.27
C GLU A 62 11.86 -16.06 0.51
N ASP A 63 11.68 -16.43 -0.76
CA ASP A 63 12.73 -17.00 -1.63
C ASP A 63 13.62 -15.95 -2.32
N GLY A 64 13.39 -14.67 -2.05
CA GLY A 64 14.14 -13.55 -2.59
C GLY A 64 13.51 -12.88 -3.82
N GLU A 65 12.42 -13.43 -4.36
CA GLU A 65 11.63 -12.80 -5.43
C GLU A 65 10.63 -11.77 -4.86
N VAL A 66 9.69 -11.33 -5.70
CA VAL A 66 8.53 -10.52 -5.28
C VAL A 66 7.24 -11.13 -5.81
N ILE A 67 6.15 -10.89 -5.10
CA ILE A 67 4.80 -11.16 -5.55
C ILE A 67 4.09 -9.85 -5.90
N LEU A 68 3.25 -9.89 -6.92
CA LEU A 68 2.54 -8.76 -7.50
C LEU A 68 1.04 -9.06 -7.57
N ALA A 69 0.22 -8.05 -7.31
CA ALA A 69 -1.18 -8.03 -7.73
C ALA A 69 -1.31 -7.00 -8.86
N LEU A 70 -1.53 -7.49 -10.08
CA LEU A 70 -1.63 -6.69 -11.30
C LEU A 70 -3.09 -6.54 -11.72
N GLN A 71 -3.38 -5.81 -12.80
CA GLN A 71 -4.75 -5.71 -13.32
C GLN A 71 -5.40 -7.08 -13.55
N ASN A 72 -4.64 -8.06 -14.07
CA ASN A 72 -5.15 -9.35 -14.48
C ASN A 72 -4.69 -10.49 -13.56
N GLY A 73 -4.63 -10.27 -12.25
CA GLY A 73 -4.38 -11.31 -11.26
C GLY A 73 -3.04 -11.22 -10.53
N PHE A 74 -2.68 -12.32 -9.87
CA PHE A 74 -1.47 -12.46 -9.08
C PHE A 74 -0.32 -13.02 -9.90
N TYR A 75 0.89 -12.51 -9.67
CA TYR A 75 2.09 -12.88 -10.41
C TYR A 75 3.31 -12.96 -9.50
N PHE A 76 4.26 -13.83 -9.83
CA PHE A 76 5.63 -13.74 -9.35
C PHE A 76 6.47 -12.91 -10.31
N TYR A 77 7.45 -12.19 -9.77
CA TYR A 77 8.48 -11.54 -10.57
C TYR A 77 9.88 -11.83 -10.02
N ASN A 78 10.74 -12.32 -10.90
CA ASN A 78 12.14 -12.60 -10.58
C ASN A 78 13.04 -11.51 -11.16
N TRP A 79 13.75 -10.79 -10.28
CA TRP A 79 14.64 -9.69 -10.66
C TRP A 79 15.91 -10.12 -11.41
N MET A 80 16.32 -11.39 -11.31
CA MET A 80 17.53 -11.90 -11.95
C MET A 80 17.27 -12.40 -13.36
N SER A 81 16.19 -13.17 -13.56
CA SER A 81 15.78 -13.65 -14.88
C SER A 81 14.88 -12.67 -15.63
N GLU A 82 14.41 -11.61 -14.95
CA GLU A 82 13.44 -10.63 -15.46
C GLU A 82 12.14 -11.29 -15.94
N THR A 83 11.73 -12.38 -15.28
CA THR A 83 10.54 -13.16 -15.65
C THR A 83 9.34 -12.78 -14.81
N LEU A 84 8.21 -12.58 -15.47
CA LEU A 84 6.89 -12.36 -14.86
C LEU A 84 6.03 -13.62 -15.06
N GLU A 85 5.71 -14.32 -13.97
CA GLU A 85 5.02 -15.61 -14.02
C GLU A 85 3.61 -15.50 -13.44
N PRO A 86 2.55 -15.85 -14.20
CA PRO A 86 1.18 -15.78 -13.72
C PRO A 86 0.88 -16.87 -12.69
N ILE A 87 0.13 -16.53 -11.64
CA ILE A 87 -0.38 -17.45 -10.63
C ILE A 87 -1.86 -17.76 -10.93
N THR A 88 -2.74 -16.77 -10.73
CA THR A 88 -4.18 -16.90 -10.93
C THR A 88 -4.86 -15.53 -11.00
N ASP A 89 -6.01 -15.48 -11.65
CA ASP A 89 -6.84 -14.28 -11.79
C ASP A 89 -8.27 -14.57 -11.30
N PRO A 90 -8.63 -14.16 -10.07
CA PRO A 90 -9.97 -14.39 -9.52
C PRO A 90 -11.05 -13.56 -10.24
N GLU A 91 -10.65 -12.47 -10.90
CA GLU A 91 -11.55 -11.50 -11.55
C GLU A 91 -11.48 -11.56 -13.07
N LYS A 92 -11.03 -12.68 -13.65
CA LYS A 92 -10.96 -12.86 -15.11
C LYS A 92 -12.27 -12.55 -15.86
N HIS A 93 -13.41 -12.67 -15.17
CA HIS A 93 -14.74 -12.37 -15.68
C HIS A 93 -15.13 -10.88 -15.61
N LEU A 94 -14.29 -10.03 -15.03
CA LEU A 94 -14.46 -8.59 -14.81
C LEU A 94 -13.28 -7.79 -15.40
N PRO A 95 -13.13 -7.72 -16.74
CA PRO A 95 -11.97 -7.06 -17.38
C PRO A 95 -11.89 -5.54 -17.13
N GLY A 96 -12.95 -4.94 -16.59
CA GLY A 96 -12.99 -3.53 -16.17
C GLY A 96 -12.45 -3.28 -14.76
N ASN A 97 -12.02 -4.32 -14.05
CA ASN A 97 -11.39 -4.20 -12.74
C ASN A 97 -9.86 -4.29 -12.82
N ARG A 98 -9.22 -3.84 -11.75
CA ARG A 98 -7.79 -4.04 -11.48
C ARG A 98 -7.59 -4.23 -9.98
N PHE A 99 -6.50 -4.90 -9.61
CA PHE A 99 -5.98 -4.77 -8.24
C PHE A 99 -5.49 -3.34 -7.97
N ASN A 100 -5.62 -2.93 -6.71
CA ASN A 100 -5.18 -1.64 -6.17
C ASN A 100 -4.18 -1.91 -5.03
N ASP A 101 -4.48 -1.60 -3.77
CA ASP A 101 -3.54 -1.86 -2.67
C ASP A 101 -3.58 -3.32 -2.19
N GLY A 102 -2.50 -3.73 -1.53
CA GLY A 102 -2.36 -5.04 -0.92
C GLY A 102 -1.07 -5.19 -0.13
N LYS A 103 -1.07 -6.12 0.82
CA LYS A 103 0.06 -6.41 1.73
C LYS A 103 -0.01 -7.86 2.18
N CYS A 104 1.14 -8.42 2.57
CA CYS A 104 1.13 -9.72 3.22
C CYS A 104 0.76 -9.59 4.70
N ASP A 105 -0.04 -10.53 5.17
CA ASP A 105 -0.36 -10.64 6.60
C ASP A 105 0.78 -11.28 7.40
N PRO A 106 0.72 -11.28 8.74
CA PRO A 106 1.77 -11.88 9.57
C PRO A 106 2.00 -13.39 9.35
N ALA A 107 1.05 -14.09 8.73
CA ALA A 107 1.17 -15.50 8.37
C ALA A 107 1.85 -15.70 7.00
N GLY A 108 2.15 -14.62 6.28
CA GLY A 108 2.77 -14.65 4.97
C GLY A 108 1.79 -14.94 3.83
N ARG A 109 0.49 -14.68 4.02
CA ARG A 109 -0.53 -14.74 2.96
C ARG A 109 -0.65 -13.38 2.30
N PHE A 110 -0.83 -13.33 0.99
CA PHE A 110 -0.90 -12.08 0.26
C PHE A 110 -2.34 -11.59 0.11
N TRP A 111 -2.65 -10.44 0.70
CA TRP A 111 -3.97 -9.81 0.59
C TRP A 111 -3.90 -8.67 -0.41
N ALA A 112 -4.85 -8.62 -1.35
CA ALA A 112 -4.94 -7.53 -2.30
C ALA A 112 -6.39 -7.28 -2.69
N GLY A 113 -6.76 -6.01 -2.79
CA GLY A 113 -8.11 -5.63 -3.15
C GLY A 113 -8.21 -5.02 -4.53
N THR A 114 -9.40 -5.09 -5.10
CA THR A 114 -9.71 -4.65 -6.44
C THR A 114 -10.58 -3.40 -6.45
N MET A 115 -10.61 -2.75 -7.61
CA MET A 115 -11.49 -1.63 -7.89
C MET A 115 -11.82 -1.61 -9.38
N ASN A 116 -12.88 -0.91 -9.74
CA ASN A 116 -13.21 -0.66 -11.14
C ASN A 116 -12.34 0.46 -11.73
N LEU A 117 -11.92 0.31 -13.00
CA LEU A 117 -11.10 1.29 -13.71
C LEU A 117 -11.77 2.65 -13.88
N GLU A 118 -13.10 2.69 -13.93
CA GLU A 118 -13.90 3.92 -13.97
C GLU A 118 -14.31 4.40 -12.57
N GLU A 119 -13.74 3.80 -11.51
CA GLU A 119 -14.01 4.14 -10.11
C GLU A 119 -15.51 4.00 -9.72
N GLN A 120 -16.21 3.07 -10.38
CA GLN A 120 -17.59 2.71 -10.06
C GLN A 120 -17.68 2.08 -8.66
N GLN A 121 -18.68 2.49 -7.89
CA GLN A 121 -18.94 1.98 -6.54
C GLN A 121 -19.36 0.51 -6.55
N ASP A 122 -19.04 -0.18 -5.45
CA ASP A 122 -19.44 -1.57 -5.16
C ASP A 122 -18.99 -2.60 -6.21
N LYS A 123 -17.90 -2.32 -6.92
CA LYS A 123 -17.32 -3.19 -7.97
C LYS A 123 -16.03 -3.88 -7.56
N GLY A 124 -15.45 -3.50 -6.44
CA GLY A 124 -14.24 -4.10 -5.88
C GLY A 124 -14.54 -5.20 -4.86
N ALA A 125 -13.51 -5.98 -4.59
CA ALA A 125 -13.47 -7.02 -3.57
C ALA A 125 -12.09 -7.07 -2.92
N LEU A 126 -11.98 -7.69 -1.75
CA LEU A 126 -10.69 -7.99 -1.10
C LEU A 126 -10.44 -9.49 -1.19
N TYR A 127 -9.30 -9.87 -1.74
CA TYR A 127 -8.89 -11.27 -1.86
C TYR A 127 -7.70 -11.56 -0.97
N ARG A 128 -7.59 -12.83 -0.58
CA ARG A 128 -6.41 -13.41 0.05
C ARG A 128 -5.90 -14.56 -0.82
N LEU A 129 -4.63 -14.49 -1.20
CA LEU A 129 -3.86 -15.59 -1.77
C LEU A 129 -3.11 -16.30 -0.65
N ASP A 130 -3.46 -17.56 -0.43
CA ASP A 130 -2.83 -18.43 0.55
C ASP A 130 -1.45 -18.94 0.05
N THR A 131 -0.64 -19.48 0.97
CA THR A 131 0.71 -19.98 0.64
C THR A 131 0.71 -21.26 -0.20
N ASN A 132 -0.46 -21.82 -0.48
CA ASN A 132 -0.67 -22.91 -1.43
C ASN A 132 -1.20 -22.41 -2.78
N LEU A 133 -1.21 -21.09 -3.00
CA LEU A 133 -1.71 -20.39 -4.18
C LEU A 133 -3.22 -20.45 -4.40
N GLU A 134 -3.99 -20.89 -3.40
CA GLU A 134 -5.45 -20.77 -3.43
C GLU A 134 -5.89 -19.34 -3.11
N VAL A 135 -6.91 -18.86 -3.82
CA VAL A 135 -7.47 -17.51 -3.62
C VAL A 135 -8.84 -17.59 -3.01
N THR A 136 -9.05 -16.81 -1.95
CA THR A 136 -10.35 -16.67 -1.28
C THR A 136 -10.79 -15.22 -1.29
N GLU A 137 -12.03 -14.96 -1.70
CA GLU A 137 -12.69 -13.65 -1.52
C GLU A 137 -13.02 -13.46 -0.02
N LYS A 138 -12.62 -12.32 0.54
CA LYS A 138 -12.80 -12.00 1.97
C LYS A 138 -13.80 -10.88 2.20
N LEU A 139 -13.86 -9.90 1.30
CA LEU A 139 -14.87 -8.84 1.27
C LEU A 139 -15.31 -8.62 -0.19
N ASN A 140 -16.53 -8.14 -0.38
CA ASN A 140 -17.06 -7.70 -1.67
C ASN A 140 -17.83 -6.39 -1.51
N GLY A 141 -18.24 -5.80 -2.64
CA GLY A 141 -18.96 -4.53 -2.64
C GLY A 141 -18.09 -3.36 -2.19
N LEU A 142 -16.77 -3.45 -2.37
CA LEU A 142 -15.85 -2.33 -2.14
C LEU A 142 -15.89 -1.37 -3.33
N SER A 143 -15.51 -0.11 -3.12
CA SER A 143 -15.40 0.86 -4.21
C SER A 143 -13.95 1.03 -4.67
N ILE A 144 -13.06 1.37 -3.75
CA ILE A 144 -11.61 1.51 -3.96
C ILE A 144 -10.92 0.87 -2.76
N SER A 145 -10.61 -0.42 -2.88
CA SER A 145 -9.89 -1.13 -1.82
C SER A 145 -8.48 -0.58 -1.68
N ASN A 146 -8.14 -0.12 -0.48
CA ASN A 146 -6.91 0.58 -0.19
C ASN A 146 -6.28 0.09 1.12
N GLY A 147 -5.58 0.96 1.84
CA GLY A 147 -4.71 0.65 2.97
C GLY A 147 -5.15 -0.52 3.84
N ILE A 148 -4.23 -1.46 4.06
CA ILE A 148 -4.41 -2.65 4.88
C ILE A 148 -3.25 -2.82 5.89
N ALA A 149 -3.58 -3.18 7.13
CA ALA A 149 -2.59 -3.41 8.20
C ALA A 149 -3.12 -4.40 9.24
N TRP A 150 -2.22 -4.94 10.08
CA TRP A 150 -2.58 -5.84 11.18
C TRP A 150 -2.02 -5.32 12.49
N SER A 151 -2.77 -5.47 13.58
CA SER A 151 -2.34 -5.09 14.92
C SER A 151 -1.05 -5.82 15.34
N PRO A 152 -0.22 -5.24 16.25
CA PRO A 152 1.02 -5.89 16.71
C PRO A 152 0.80 -7.26 17.37
N ASP A 153 -0.34 -7.46 18.02
CA ASP A 153 -0.76 -8.71 18.67
C ASP A 153 -1.48 -9.69 17.71
N HIS A 154 -1.60 -9.33 16.43
CA HIS A 154 -2.27 -10.09 15.36
C HIS A 154 -3.75 -10.42 15.64
N ALA A 155 -4.41 -9.66 16.53
CA ALA A 155 -5.82 -9.84 16.84
C ALA A 155 -6.76 -9.12 15.86
N TYR A 156 -6.27 -8.09 15.16
CA TYR A 156 -7.08 -7.25 14.28
C TYR A 156 -6.46 -7.04 12.91
N MET A 157 -7.32 -6.94 11.90
CA MET A 157 -7.01 -6.39 10.58
C MET A 157 -7.70 -5.03 10.45
N TYR A 158 -6.99 -4.05 9.88
CA TYR A 158 -7.51 -2.75 9.51
C TYR A 158 -7.54 -2.61 8.00
N HIS A 159 -8.61 -2.05 7.45
CA HIS A 159 -8.78 -1.90 6.01
C HIS A 159 -9.53 -0.61 5.67
N ILE A 160 -9.16 0.00 4.54
CA ILE A 160 -9.75 1.22 4.00
C ILE A 160 -10.46 0.90 2.68
N ASP A 161 -11.72 1.28 2.58
CA ASP A 161 -12.39 1.52 1.31
C ASP A 161 -12.54 3.03 1.11
N THR A 162 -11.71 3.61 0.23
CA THR A 162 -11.43 5.05 0.23
C THR A 162 -12.66 5.97 0.23
N PRO A 163 -13.71 5.73 -0.60
CA PRO A 163 -14.87 6.62 -0.64
C PRO A 163 -15.67 6.66 0.66
N THR A 164 -15.52 5.66 1.54
CA THR A 164 -16.18 5.64 2.85
C THR A 164 -15.58 6.63 3.84
N LYS A 165 -14.36 7.12 3.58
CA LYS A 165 -13.54 7.94 4.51
C LYS A 165 -13.29 7.26 5.86
N GLN A 166 -13.41 5.95 5.94
CA GLN A 166 -13.35 5.21 7.20
C GLN A 166 -12.24 4.17 7.17
N VAL A 167 -11.63 3.95 8.33
CA VAL A 167 -10.85 2.75 8.60
C VAL A 167 -11.74 1.76 9.35
N MET A 168 -11.95 0.61 8.73
CA MET A 168 -12.67 -0.51 9.30
C MET A 168 -11.70 -1.44 10.01
N ARG A 169 -12.01 -1.86 11.22
CA ARG A 169 -11.33 -2.92 11.96
C ARG A 169 -12.15 -4.21 11.89
N TYR A 170 -11.46 -5.34 11.75
CA TYR A 170 -12.02 -6.68 11.83
C TYR A 170 -11.26 -7.49 12.87
N ASP A 171 -11.97 -8.36 13.59
CA ASP A 171 -11.33 -9.42 14.38
C ASP A 171 -10.66 -10.38 13.40
N PHE A 172 -9.36 -10.62 13.56
CA PHE A 172 -8.55 -11.42 12.65
C PHE A 172 -8.10 -12.72 13.33
N ASN A 173 -8.33 -13.84 12.67
CA ASN A 173 -7.80 -15.13 13.11
C ASN A 173 -6.47 -15.40 12.42
N MET A 174 -5.38 -15.40 13.17
CA MET A 174 -4.02 -15.61 12.64
C MET A 174 -3.87 -16.97 11.92
N GLU A 175 -4.44 -18.04 12.48
CA GLU A 175 -4.33 -19.40 11.94
C GLU A 175 -5.09 -19.56 10.63
N THR A 176 -6.33 -19.08 10.56
CA THR A 176 -7.22 -19.32 9.43
C THR A 176 -7.29 -18.17 8.43
N GLY A 177 -6.91 -16.96 8.85
CA GLY A 177 -7.01 -15.72 8.07
C GLY A 177 -8.45 -15.27 7.87
N GLU A 178 -9.35 -15.73 8.73
CA GLU A 178 -10.73 -15.26 8.76
C GLU A 178 -10.83 -13.89 9.42
N ILE A 179 -11.76 -13.08 8.92
CA ILE A 179 -12.07 -11.74 9.43
C ILE A 179 -13.55 -11.66 9.79
N THR A 180 -13.87 -11.08 10.95
CA THR A 180 -15.25 -10.96 11.44
C THR A 180 -15.46 -9.64 12.19
N ASN A 181 -16.70 -9.36 12.61
CA ASN A 181 -17.06 -8.24 13.48
C ASN A 181 -16.54 -6.86 13.00
N PRO A 182 -16.90 -6.43 11.78
CA PRO A 182 -16.48 -5.13 11.25
C PRO A 182 -16.90 -3.99 12.18
N LYS A 183 -15.97 -3.09 12.48
CA LYS A 183 -16.20 -1.88 13.27
C LYS A 183 -15.38 -0.71 12.74
N THR A 184 -16.02 0.41 12.43
CA THR A 184 -15.32 1.67 12.13
C THR A 184 -14.55 2.14 13.36
N VAL A 185 -13.25 2.37 13.19
CA VAL A 185 -12.34 2.82 14.28
C VAL A 185 -11.80 4.23 14.05
N VAL A 186 -11.72 4.66 12.79
CA VAL A 186 -11.28 6.01 12.41
C VAL A 186 -12.21 6.51 11.30
N THR A 187 -12.56 7.79 11.36
CA THR A 187 -13.24 8.51 10.27
C THR A 187 -12.38 9.72 9.91
N ILE A 188 -11.94 9.78 8.65
CA ILE A 188 -11.15 10.89 8.14
C ILE A 188 -12.06 12.09 7.86
N PRO A 189 -11.71 13.29 8.37
CA PRO A 189 -12.42 14.52 8.05
C PRO A 189 -12.43 14.84 6.55
N ASP A 190 -13.53 15.42 6.05
CA ASP A 190 -13.69 15.75 4.62
C ASP A 190 -12.65 16.74 4.09
N ASP A 191 -12.10 17.59 4.97
CA ASP A 191 -11.08 18.59 4.64
C ASP A 191 -9.64 18.05 4.61
N GLN A 192 -9.44 16.77 4.93
CA GLN A 192 -8.13 16.10 4.92
C GLN A 192 -7.86 15.28 3.66
N GLY A 193 -8.64 15.45 2.59
CA GLY A 193 -8.51 14.60 1.41
C GLY A 193 -9.02 13.19 1.69
N SER A 194 -8.56 12.19 0.94
CA SER A 194 -9.06 10.82 0.97
C SER A 194 -8.05 9.85 1.61
N PRO A 195 -8.47 8.96 2.53
CA PRO A 195 -7.58 7.92 3.04
C PRO A 195 -7.20 6.97 1.91
N ASP A 196 -5.91 6.72 1.80
CA ASP A 196 -5.34 5.90 0.73
C ASP A 196 -4.60 4.70 1.36
N GLY A 197 -3.32 4.52 1.11
CA GLY A 197 -2.48 3.50 1.74
C GLY A 197 -2.23 3.71 3.23
N MET A 198 -2.02 2.61 3.96
CA MET A 198 -1.89 2.58 5.42
C MET A 198 -0.81 1.62 5.92
N THR A 199 -0.14 1.99 7.01
CA THR A 199 0.73 1.11 7.80
C THR A 199 0.49 1.28 9.30
N ILE A 200 1.23 0.55 10.13
CA ILE A 200 1.07 0.56 11.59
C ILE A 200 2.44 0.56 12.29
N ASP A 201 2.53 1.25 13.42
CA ASP A 201 3.72 1.26 14.26
C ASP A 201 3.69 0.23 15.40
N GLU A 202 4.82 0.05 16.09
CA GLU A 202 4.97 -0.90 17.20
C GLU A 202 4.10 -0.55 18.43
N GLU A 203 3.62 0.70 18.51
CA GLU A 203 2.68 1.15 19.55
C GLU A 203 1.22 0.84 19.17
N GLY A 204 0.97 0.32 17.97
CA GLY A 204 -0.36 -0.02 17.47
C GLY A 204 -1.11 1.15 16.83
N MET A 205 -0.43 2.26 16.50
CA MET A 205 -1.04 3.42 15.88
C MET A 205 -0.99 3.31 14.35
N LEU A 206 -2.08 3.72 13.69
CA LEU A 206 -2.23 3.66 12.24
C LEU A 206 -1.64 4.90 11.57
N TRP A 207 -0.84 4.70 10.54
CA TRP A 207 -0.27 5.75 9.70
C TRP A 207 -0.96 5.71 8.34
N ILE A 208 -1.64 6.79 7.98
CA ILE A 208 -2.56 6.84 6.84
C ILE A 208 -2.14 7.97 5.91
N ALA A 209 -1.92 7.64 4.63
CA ALA A 209 -1.68 8.61 3.58
C ALA A 209 -2.99 9.28 3.14
N HIS A 210 -2.91 10.56 2.78
CA HIS A 210 -4.07 11.35 2.37
C HIS A 210 -3.94 11.87 0.94
N PHE A 211 -4.67 11.24 0.02
CA PHE A 211 -4.74 11.66 -1.37
C PHE A 211 -5.51 12.99 -1.46
N GLY A 212 -4.86 14.02 -2.01
CA GLY A 212 -5.38 15.39 -2.03
C GLY A 212 -5.31 16.11 -0.68
N GLY A 213 -4.79 15.45 0.36
CA GLY A 213 -4.66 16.01 1.71
C GLY A 213 -3.26 16.50 2.07
N ALA A 214 -2.28 16.29 1.19
CA ALA A 214 -0.89 16.74 1.36
C ALA A 214 -0.18 16.28 2.64
N GLY A 215 -0.52 15.08 3.15
CA GLY A 215 0.13 14.60 4.36
C GLY A 215 -0.11 13.14 4.70
N VAL A 216 0.50 12.74 5.82
CA VAL A 216 0.30 11.46 6.49
C VAL A 216 -0.16 11.73 7.92
N SER A 217 -1.22 11.06 8.37
CA SER A 217 -1.71 11.17 9.74
C SER A 217 -1.39 9.92 10.56
N ARG A 218 -1.17 10.09 11.86
CA ARG A 218 -1.03 9.01 12.84
C ARG A 218 -2.26 8.96 13.75
N TRP A 219 -2.95 7.83 13.82
CA TRP A 219 -4.21 7.65 14.56
C TRP A 219 -4.11 6.58 15.64
N ASP A 220 -4.77 6.83 16.76
CA ASP A 220 -5.09 5.83 17.77
C ASP A 220 -6.40 5.12 17.37
N PRO A 221 -6.36 3.84 16.94
CA PRO A 221 -7.56 3.12 16.51
C PRO A 221 -8.45 2.66 17.69
N GLU A 222 -7.96 2.71 18.93
CA GLU A 222 -8.78 2.39 20.10
C GLU A 222 -9.70 3.56 20.44
N LYS A 223 -9.16 4.78 20.41
CA LYS A 223 -9.90 6.02 20.72
C LYS A 223 -10.53 6.67 19.49
N GLY A 224 -10.03 6.38 18.29
CA GLY A 224 -10.41 7.06 17.06
C GLY A 224 -9.88 8.49 16.98
N GLU A 225 -8.73 8.77 17.60
CA GLU A 225 -8.15 10.10 17.73
C GLU A 225 -6.92 10.27 16.82
N CYS A 226 -6.84 11.40 16.12
CA CYS A 226 -5.64 11.78 15.36
C CYS A 226 -4.59 12.34 16.33
N LEU A 227 -3.43 11.70 16.40
CA LEU A 227 -2.33 12.05 17.28
C LEU A 227 -1.36 13.05 16.62
N GLU A 228 -1.18 12.92 15.31
CA GLU A 228 -0.25 13.74 14.54
C GLU A 228 -0.70 13.80 13.07
N PHE A 229 -0.53 14.96 12.43
CA PHE A 229 -0.65 15.11 10.98
C PHE A 229 0.66 15.72 10.47
N ILE A 230 1.26 15.08 9.48
CA ILE A 230 2.59 15.41 8.96
C ILE A 230 2.45 15.87 7.52
N ASP A 231 2.77 17.14 7.29
CA ASP A 231 2.77 17.72 5.95
C ASP A 231 3.85 17.07 5.07
N VAL A 232 3.46 16.72 3.85
CA VAL A 232 4.33 16.21 2.79
C VAL A 232 4.28 17.24 1.65
N PRO A 233 5.42 17.59 1.02
CA PRO A 233 5.45 18.60 -0.05
C PRO A 233 4.91 18.07 -1.40
N ALA A 234 3.77 17.36 -1.37
CA ALA A 234 3.01 16.87 -2.51
C ALA A 234 1.53 16.73 -2.12
N ALA A 235 0.61 17.18 -2.98
CA ALA A 235 -0.83 17.11 -2.69
C ALA A 235 -1.36 15.68 -2.57
N ASN A 236 -0.99 14.83 -3.53
CA ASN A 236 -1.50 13.47 -3.65
C ASN A 236 -0.53 12.50 -2.98
N VAL A 237 -0.65 12.36 -1.66
CA VAL A 237 0.08 11.35 -0.87
C VAL A 237 -0.70 10.05 -0.92
N THR A 238 -0.06 8.98 -1.38
CA THR A 238 -0.77 7.75 -1.78
C THR A 238 -0.59 6.62 -0.80
N CYS A 239 0.62 6.37 -0.31
CA CYS A 239 0.86 5.30 0.66
C CYS A 239 2.10 5.57 1.50
N CYS A 240 2.26 4.81 2.58
CA CYS A 240 3.45 4.86 3.41
C CYS A 240 3.79 3.49 4.03
N VAL A 241 5.09 3.26 4.25
CA VAL A 241 5.60 2.06 4.91
C VAL A 241 6.82 2.40 5.74
N PHE A 242 6.99 1.71 6.87
CA PHE A 242 8.22 1.81 7.64
C PHE A 242 9.31 0.93 7.05
N GLY A 243 10.54 1.42 7.11
CA GLY A 243 11.74 0.72 6.70
C GLY A 243 12.99 1.31 7.33
N GLY A 244 14.11 1.10 6.65
CA GLY A 244 15.44 1.37 7.19
C GLY A 244 15.85 0.36 8.27
N LYS A 245 17.15 0.32 8.55
CA LYS A 245 17.75 -0.67 9.45
C LYS A 245 17.15 -0.72 10.86
N ASP A 246 16.71 0.43 11.37
CA ASP A 246 16.10 0.56 12.70
C ASP A 246 14.57 0.59 12.67
N MET A 247 13.95 0.36 11.50
CA MET A 247 12.50 0.42 11.26
C MET A 247 11.84 1.75 11.67
N ASN A 248 12.58 2.86 11.67
CA ASN A 248 12.10 4.20 12.05
C ASN A 248 12.21 5.21 10.90
N GLU A 249 12.23 4.73 9.67
CA GLU A 249 12.17 5.55 8.47
C GLU A 249 10.85 5.28 7.76
N LEU A 250 9.95 6.27 7.73
CA LEU A 250 8.70 6.17 7.00
C LEU A 250 8.94 6.63 5.56
N TYR A 251 8.85 5.70 4.61
CA TYR A 251 8.84 5.98 3.19
C TYR A 251 7.42 6.31 2.75
N ILE A 252 7.27 7.30 1.87
CA ILE A 252 5.99 7.88 1.48
C ILE A 252 5.96 8.01 -0.04
N THR A 253 5.02 7.35 -0.69
CA THR A 253 4.79 7.50 -2.13
C THR A 253 3.78 8.61 -2.40
N THR A 254 3.89 9.23 -3.57
CA THR A 254 3.01 10.31 -4.01
C THR A 254 2.69 10.19 -5.49
N ALA A 255 1.74 10.99 -5.99
CA ALA A 255 1.26 10.91 -7.36
C ALA A 255 1.17 12.28 -8.05
N ARG A 256 1.23 12.25 -9.38
CA ARG A 256 0.85 13.38 -10.25
C ARG A 256 -0.54 13.23 -10.88
N LYS A 257 -1.17 12.06 -10.75
CA LYS A 257 -2.50 11.75 -11.32
C LYS A 257 -3.50 12.85 -10.92
N GLY A 258 -4.12 13.45 -11.93
CA GLY A 258 -5.17 14.46 -11.75
C GLY A 258 -4.69 15.86 -11.36
N MET A 259 -3.38 16.11 -11.27
CA MET A 259 -2.84 17.45 -10.97
C MET A 259 -2.86 18.35 -12.20
N SER A 260 -3.20 19.63 -11.99
CA SER A 260 -3.08 20.69 -12.99
C SER A 260 -1.66 21.25 -13.08
N ASP A 261 -1.38 22.08 -14.10
CA ASP A 261 -0.09 22.78 -14.21
C ASP A 261 0.16 23.69 -12.98
N GLU A 262 -0.88 24.34 -12.44
CA GLU A 262 -0.79 25.16 -11.22
C GLU A 262 -0.45 24.31 -10.00
N ASP A 263 -1.04 23.11 -9.88
CA ASP A 263 -0.70 22.19 -8.79
C ASP A 263 0.75 21.71 -8.89
N LEU A 264 1.26 21.47 -10.10
CA LEU A 264 2.64 21.04 -10.33
C LEU A 264 3.65 22.18 -10.09
N GLU A 265 3.27 23.44 -10.34
CA GLU A 265 4.06 24.60 -9.92
C GLU A 265 4.11 24.73 -8.40
N LYS A 266 2.99 24.47 -7.71
CA LYS A 266 2.90 24.49 -6.24
C LYS A 266 3.63 23.31 -5.58
N TYR A 267 3.57 22.13 -6.19
CA TYR A 267 4.16 20.88 -5.71
C TYR A 267 5.09 20.28 -6.78
N PRO A 268 6.26 20.89 -7.03
CA PRO A 268 7.16 20.46 -8.10
C PRO A 268 7.71 19.03 -7.92
N GLU A 269 7.76 18.56 -6.67
CA GLU A 269 8.24 17.23 -6.27
C GLU A 269 7.12 16.16 -6.22
N ALA A 270 5.88 16.51 -6.60
CA ALA A 270 4.79 15.54 -6.67
C ALA A 270 5.13 14.35 -7.57
N GLY A 271 4.67 13.15 -7.21
CA GLY A 271 5.09 11.89 -7.83
C GLY A 271 6.45 11.39 -7.37
N GLY A 272 7.11 12.08 -6.43
CA GLY A 272 8.34 11.66 -5.79
C GLY A 272 8.14 10.64 -4.68
N LEU A 273 9.22 9.95 -4.33
CA LEU A 273 9.34 9.13 -3.12
C LEU A 273 9.98 9.98 -2.02
N PHE A 274 9.31 10.06 -0.88
CA PHE A 274 9.76 10.81 0.27
C PHE A 274 10.13 9.89 1.43
N LYS A 275 10.88 10.44 2.39
CA LYS A 275 11.28 9.77 3.61
C LYS A 275 11.18 10.69 4.82
N LEU A 276 10.76 10.14 5.94
CA LEU A 276 10.70 10.81 7.22
C LEU A 276 11.34 9.94 8.31
N LYS A 277 12.26 10.50 9.10
CA LYS A 277 12.75 9.83 10.31
C LYS A 277 11.73 10.01 11.44
N THR A 278 11.20 8.91 11.96
CA THR A 278 10.20 8.88 13.04
C THR A 278 10.84 8.63 14.40
N LYS A 279 10.11 8.95 15.47
CA LYS A 279 10.52 8.64 16.86
C LYS A 279 10.10 7.24 17.31
N VAL A 280 9.11 6.67 16.64
CA VAL A 280 8.58 5.32 16.84
C VAL A 280 9.05 4.40 15.71
N ARG A 281 9.07 3.10 15.96
CA ARG A 281 9.38 2.11 14.93
C ARG A 281 8.10 1.52 14.32
N GLY A 282 8.18 1.15 13.06
CA GLY A 282 7.18 0.35 12.38
C GLY A 282 7.24 -1.12 12.74
N LEU A 283 6.18 -1.84 12.37
CA LEU A 283 6.24 -3.29 12.26
C LEU A 283 6.94 -3.71 10.95
N PRO A 284 7.57 -4.90 10.91
CA PRO A 284 8.14 -5.43 9.68
C PRO A 284 7.06 -5.63 8.61
N SER A 285 7.40 -5.38 7.34
CA SER A 285 6.64 -5.95 6.23
C SER A 285 6.87 -7.47 6.23
N TYR A 286 5.80 -8.24 6.19
CA TYR A 286 5.90 -9.68 6.10
C TYR A 286 6.11 -10.08 4.64
N PRO A 287 7.04 -10.99 4.33
CA PRO A 287 7.14 -11.55 2.99
C PRO A 287 6.01 -12.55 2.75
N PHE A 288 5.64 -12.72 1.49
CA PHE A 288 4.82 -13.85 1.07
C PHE A 288 5.59 -15.16 1.23
N LYS A 289 4.93 -16.19 1.79
CA LYS A 289 5.55 -17.46 2.20
C LYS A 289 5.15 -18.68 1.34
N GLY A 290 4.55 -18.46 0.17
CA GLY A 290 4.20 -19.55 -0.75
C GLY A 290 4.36 -19.22 -2.21
#